data_AF-A0A8S9WJR4-F1
#
_entry.id   AF-A0A8S9WJR4-F1
#
_cell.length_a   1.000
_cell.length_b   1.000
_cell.length_c   1.000
_cell.angle_alpha   90.00
_cell.angle_beta   90.00
_cell.angle_gamma   90.00
#
_symmetry.space_group_name_H-M   'P 1'
#
loop_
_entity.id
_entity.type
_entity.pdbx_description
1 polymer ?
#
loop_
_entity_poly.entity_id
_entity_poly.type
_entity_poly.pdbx_seq_one_letter_code
_entity_poly.pdbx_strand_id
1 'polypeptide(L)'
;EEPGGSIVGASGLLLGLGKLRGFPAVCLLGLTSGYLVDPKSAQAVLKVLCQALNLEIDMQDLEERAEEMERVVERLKEMEQAQIPRTRDEELGYIR
;
A
#
# COMPACT_ATOMS: atom_id res chain seq x y z
N GLU A 1 9.97 4.95 24.79
CA GLU A 1 8.66 5.09 24.13
C GLU A 1 8.92 5.33 22.65
N GLU A 2 8.36 4.51 21.78
CA GLU A 2 8.42 4.78 20.34
C GLU A 2 7.59 6.04 20.07
N PRO A 3 8.10 7.00 19.27
CA PRO A 3 7.32 8.18 18.93
C PRO A 3 6.01 7.74 18.27
N GLY A 4 4.87 8.18 18.82
CA GLY A 4 3.56 7.84 18.27
C GLY A 4 3.47 8.23 16.79
N GLY A 5 2.78 7.40 16.00
CA GLY A 5 2.61 7.64 14.57
C GLY A 5 1.96 9.01 14.28
N SER A 6 2.40 9.67 13.22
CA SER A 6 1.89 10.98 12.80
C SER A 6 1.27 10.93 11.40
N ILE A 7 0.15 11.64 11.21
CA ILE A 7 -0.43 11.89 9.89
C ILE A 7 0.16 13.20 9.35
N VAL A 8 0.94 13.13 8.28
CA VAL A 8 1.67 14.27 7.73
C VAL A 8 0.93 14.85 6.51
N GLY A 9 1.09 16.16 6.28
CA GLY A 9 0.56 16.86 5.11
C GLY A 9 -0.91 17.26 5.25
N ALA A 10 -1.60 17.38 4.10
CA ALA A 10 -2.98 17.86 4.05
C ALA A 10 -3.93 17.00 4.91
N SER A 11 -3.77 15.68 4.89
CA SER A 11 -4.60 14.74 5.65
C SER A 11 -4.55 15.02 7.17
N GLY A 12 -3.38 15.34 7.72
CA GLY A 12 -3.24 15.70 9.13
C GLY A 12 -3.72 17.13 9.43
N LEU A 13 -3.38 18.08 8.55
CA LEU A 13 -3.77 19.47 8.70
C LEU A 13 -5.29 19.66 8.68
N LEU A 14 -6.00 18.97 7.80
CA LEU A 14 -7.46 19.06 7.69
C LEU A 14 -8.16 18.53 8.96
N LEU A 15 -7.66 17.46 9.58
CA LEU A 15 -8.16 16.99 10.87
C LEU A 15 -7.99 18.05 11.97
N GLY A 16 -6.79 18.62 12.07
CA GLY A 16 -6.48 19.65 13.06
C GLY A 16 -7.32 20.92 12.87
N LEU A 17 -7.40 21.41 11.63
CA LEU A 17 -8.20 22.58 11.27
C LEU A 17 -9.70 22.33 11.47
N GLY A 18 -10.18 21.13 11.13
CA GLY A 18 -11.56 20.72 11.38
C GLY A 18 -11.91 20.87 12.87
N LYS A 19 -11.07 20.31 13.75
CA LYS A 19 -11.23 20.45 15.21
C LYS A 19 -11.22 21.91 15.65
N LEU A 20 -10.27 22.72 15.18
CA LEU A 20 -10.18 24.14 15.54
C LEU A 20 -11.39 24.97 15.08
N ARG A 21 -12.01 24.58 13.97
CA ARG A 21 -13.18 25.28 13.39
C ARG A 21 -14.52 24.66 13.77
N GLY A 22 -14.53 23.62 14.58
CA GLY A 22 -15.76 22.93 15.00
C GLY A 22 -16.39 22.05 13.92
N PHE A 23 -15.63 21.63 12.90
CA PHE A 23 -16.08 20.67 11.90
C PHE A 23 -15.70 19.24 12.31
N PRO A 24 -16.65 18.29 12.32
CA PRO A 24 -16.31 16.87 12.41
C PRO A 24 -15.43 16.47 11.22
N ALA A 25 -14.31 15.81 11.50
CA ALA A 25 -13.38 15.35 10.49
C ALA A 25 -12.88 13.94 10.83
N VAL A 26 -12.70 13.12 9.80
CA VAL A 26 -12.12 11.78 9.87
C VAL A 26 -11.11 11.61 8.75
N CYS A 27 -10.10 10.77 8.97
CA CYS A 27 -9.11 10.42 7.95
C CYS A 27 -9.08 8.89 7.82
N LEU A 28 -9.30 8.41 6.60
CA LEU A 28 -9.19 7.01 6.24
C LEU A 28 -7.83 6.79 5.58
N LEU A 29 -7.02 5.89 6.13
CA LEU A 29 -5.68 5.59 5.64
C LEU A 29 -5.59 4.11 5.30
N GLY A 30 -5.22 3.82 4.06
CA GLY A 30 -4.93 2.47 3.60
C GLY A 30 -3.47 2.14 3.89
N LEU A 31 -3.22 0.97 4.48
CA LEU A 31 -1.86 0.45 4.60
C LEU A 31 -1.34 0.10 3.20
N THR A 32 -0.11 0.50 2.91
CA THR A 32 0.57 0.21 1.64
C THR A 32 2.06 0.06 1.87
N SER A 33 2.78 -0.53 0.90
CA SER A 33 4.25 -0.62 0.94
C SER A 33 4.92 0.75 0.85
N GLY A 34 4.23 1.75 0.29
CA GLY A 34 4.74 3.11 0.09
C GLY A 34 5.72 3.28 -1.08
N TYR A 35 6.20 2.18 -1.67
CA TYR A 35 7.16 2.20 -2.78
C TYR A 35 6.51 2.04 -4.15
N LEU A 36 5.34 1.40 -4.20
CA LEU A 36 4.58 1.16 -5.43
C LEU A 36 3.18 1.72 -5.30
N VAL A 37 2.56 2.02 -6.45
CA VAL A 37 1.13 2.31 -6.51
C VAL A 37 0.37 1.05 -6.07
N ASP A 38 -0.59 1.23 -5.16
CA ASP A 38 -1.34 0.14 -4.54
C ASP A 38 -2.86 0.31 -4.76
N PRO A 39 -3.38 -0.19 -5.89
CA PRO A 39 -4.80 -0.08 -6.23
C PRO A 39 -5.69 -0.81 -5.23
N LYS A 40 -5.21 -1.90 -4.62
CA LYS A 40 -5.97 -2.66 -3.61
C LYS A 40 -6.18 -1.85 -2.34
N SER A 41 -5.13 -1.19 -1.86
CA SER A 41 -5.23 -0.29 -0.70
C SER A 41 -6.18 0.87 -0.97
N ALA A 42 -6.09 1.48 -2.15
CA ALA A 42 -7.03 2.52 -2.57
C ALA A 42 -8.48 2.01 -2.62
N GLN A 43 -8.72 0.83 -3.21
CA GLN A 43 -10.05 0.21 -3.26
C GLN A 43 -10.61 -0.08 -1.87
N ALA A 44 -9.79 -0.54 -0.92
CA ALA A 44 -10.21 -0.79 0.46
C ALA A 44 -10.66 0.49 1.17
N VAL A 45 -9.88 1.58 1.04
CA VAL A 45 -10.26 2.89 1.60
C VAL A 45 -11.55 3.40 0.96
N LEU A 46 -11.67 3.31 -0.37
CA LEU A 46 -12.83 3.78 -1.09
C LEU A 46 -14.10 2.99 -0.73
N LYS A 47 -14.01 1.67 -0.52
CA LYS A 47 -15.11 0.83 -0.01
C LYS A 47 -15.64 1.33 1.32
N VAL A 48 -14.75 1.64 2.27
CA VAL A 48 -15.15 2.18 3.59
C VAL A 48 -15.80 3.55 3.45
N LEU A 49 -15.26 4.41 2.58
CA LEU A 49 -15.84 5.72 2.30
C LEU A 49 -17.24 5.61 1.69
N CYS A 50 -17.42 4.74 0.70
CA CYS A 50 -18.71 4.47 0.07
C CYS A 50 -19.75 3.99 1.09
N GLN A 51 -19.37 3.09 2.00
CA GLN A 51 -20.26 2.63 3.08
C GLN A 51 -20.64 3.76 4.03
N ALA A 52 -19.67 4.60 4.42
CA ALA A 52 -19.92 5.71 5.34
C ALA A 52 -20.83 6.80 4.74
N LEU A 53 -20.78 6.99 3.42
CA LEU A 53 -21.54 8.01 2.70
C LEU A 53 -22.76 7.45 1.94
N ASN A 54 -22.98 6.14 2.00
CA ASN A 54 -24.02 5.43 1.25
C ASN A 54 -23.97 5.70 -0.27
N LEU A 55 -22.77 5.56 -0.85
CA LEU A 55 -22.50 5.76 -2.27
C LEU A 55 -22.31 4.43 -3.00
N GLU A 56 -22.84 4.34 -4.21
CA GLU A 56 -22.55 3.27 -5.17
C GLU A 56 -21.55 3.80 -6.19
N ILE A 57 -20.32 3.28 -6.15
CA ILE A 57 -19.24 3.63 -7.07
C ILE A 57 -18.73 2.34 -7.69
N ASP A 58 -18.61 2.32 -9.01
CA ASP A 58 -18.01 1.22 -9.74
C ASP A 58 -16.50 1.17 -9.47
N MET A 59 -16.00 -0.02 -9.13
CA MET A 59 -14.60 -0.25 -8.74
C MET A 59 -13.79 -0.91 -9.86
N GLN A 60 -14.37 -1.12 -11.05
CA GLN A 60 -13.75 -1.85 -12.15
C GLN A 60 -12.34 -1.32 -12.50
N ASP A 61 -12.16 0.00 -12.62
CA ASP A 61 -10.85 0.59 -12.94
C ASP A 61 -9.77 0.24 -11.91
N LEU A 62 -10.12 0.18 -10.62
CA LEU A 62 -9.20 -0.17 -9.55
C LEU A 62 -8.87 -1.68 -9.56
N GLU A 63 -9.83 -2.51 -9.93
CA GLU A 63 -9.67 -3.96 -10.03
C GLU A 63 -8.75 -4.32 -11.21
N GLU A 64 -9.00 -3.75 -12.39
CA GLU A 64 -8.14 -3.94 -13.57
C GLU A 64 -6.70 -3.48 -13.29
N ARG A 65 -6.54 -2.34 -12.62
CA ARG A 65 -5.21 -1.83 -12.24
C ARG A 65 -4.54 -2.71 -11.18
N ALA A 66 -5.29 -3.30 -10.26
CA ALA A 66 -4.76 -4.24 -9.28
C ALA A 66 -4.19 -5.49 -9.96
N GLU A 67 -4.91 -6.07 -10.91
CA GLU A 67 -4.44 -7.24 -11.68
C GLU A 67 -3.19 -6.92 -12.51
N GLU A 68 -3.13 -5.73 -13.12
CA GLU A 68 -1.94 -5.30 -13.83
C GLU A 68 -0.73 -5.18 -12.90
N MET A 69 -0.93 -4.59 -11.71
CA MET A 69 0.14 -4.47 -10.72
C MET A 69 0.61 -5.83 -10.20
N GLU A 70 -0.29 -6.81 -10.03
CA GLU A 70 0.10 -8.18 -9.67
C GLU A 70 0.99 -8.82 -10.73
N ARG A 71 0.63 -8.67 -12.02
CA ARG A 71 1.44 -9.18 -13.14
C ARG A 71 2.83 -8.54 -13.17
N VAL A 72 2.94 -7.25 -12.85
CA VAL A 72 4.23 -6.56 -12.75
C VAL A 72 5.07 -7.12 -11.60
N VAL A 73 4.46 -7.30 -10.42
CA VAL A 73 5.15 -7.85 -9.25
C VAL A 73 5.61 -9.29 -9.49
N GLU A 74 4.82 -10.11 -10.16
CA GLU A 74 5.18 -11.48 -10.50
C GLU A 74 6.40 -11.54 -11.43
N ARG A 75 6.42 -10.73 -12.50
CA ARG A 75 7.58 -10.61 -13.40
C ARG A 75 8.85 -10.15 -12.68
N LEU A 76 8.73 -9.20 -11.75
CA LEU A 76 9.87 -8.75 -10.96
C LEU A 76 10.45 -9.89 -10.10
N LYS A 77 9.59 -10.70 -9.47
CA LYS A 77 10.02 -11.87 -8.67
C LYS A 77 10.71 -12.93 -9.53
N GLU A 78 10.20 -13.20 -10.73
CA GLU A 78 10.81 -14.15 -11.66
C GLU A 78 12.23 -13.69 -12.08
N MET A 79 12.40 -12.39 -12.37
CA MET A 79 13.69 -11.82 -12.72
C MET A 79 14.70 -11.85 -11.56
N GLU A 80 14.25 -11.58 -10.33
CA GLU A 80 15.09 -11.71 -9.14
C GLU A 80 15.54 -13.15 -8.93
N GLN A 81 14.65 -14.13 -9.07
CA GLN A 81 14.99 -15.55 -8.95
C GLN A 81 15.96 -16.02 -10.04
N ALA A 82 15.83 -15.51 -11.27
CA ALA A 82 16.75 -15.80 -12.37
C ALA A 82 18.14 -15.17 -12.18
N GLN A 83 18.25 -14.10 -11.38
CA GLN A 83 19.52 -13.42 -11.08
C GLN A 83 20.25 -13.95 -9.84
N ILE A 84 19.63 -14.82 -9.02
CA ILE A 84 20.36 -15.55 -7.97
C ILE A 84 21.24 -16.58 -8.68
N PRO A 85 22.57 -16.43 -8.69
CA PRO A 85 23.42 -17.38 -9.37
C PRO A 85 23.38 -18.71 -8.61
N ARG A 86 23.27 -19.83 -9.33
CA ARG A 86 23.44 -21.20 -8.83
C ARG A 86 24.90 -21.48 -8.39
N THR A 87 25.52 -20.58 -7.62
CA THR A 87 26.91 -20.69 -7.14
C THR A 87 26.98 -20.85 -5.62
N ARG A 88 25.96 -21.48 -5.00
CA ARG A 88 26.04 -21.90 -3.58
C ARG A 88 26.35 -23.38 -3.36
N ASP A 89 26.52 -24.16 -4.43
CA ASP A 89 26.83 -25.60 -4.30
C ASP A 89 28.33 -25.93 -4.45
N GLU A 90 29.20 -24.98 -4.81
CA GLU A 90 30.63 -25.26 -5.05
C GLU A 90 31.61 -24.74 -3.97
N GLU A 91 31.17 -24.06 -2.90
CA GLU A 91 32.09 -23.32 -2.00
C GLU A 91 32.06 -23.65 -0.50
N LEU A 92 31.58 -24.83 -0.06
CA LEU A 92 31.65 -25.23 1.36
C LEU A 92 32.27 -26.62 1.60
N GLY A 93 33.18 -27.04 0.73
CA GLY A 93 33.93 -28.30 0.83
C GLY A 93 35.34 -28.17 1.43
N TYR A 94 35.56 -27.36 2.47
CA TYR A 94 36.86 -27.33 3.16
C TYR A 94 36.71 -27.02 4.66
N ILE A 95 36.10 -27.97 5.36
CA ILE A 95 36.40 -28.19 6.78
C ILE A 95 36.81 -29.66 6.91
N ARG A 96 38.03 -29.84 7.41
CA ARG A 96 38.77 -31.09 7.62
C ARG A 96 38.43 -31.70 8.97
#